data_AF-A0A517Z492-F1
#
_entry.id   AF-A0A517Z492-F1
#
_cell.length_a   1.000
_cell.length_b   1.000
_cell.length_c   1.000
_cell.angle_alpha   90.00
_cell.angle_beta   90.00
_cell.angle_gamma   90.00
#
_symmetry.space_group_name_H-M   'P 1'
#
loop_
_entity.id
_entity.type
_entity.pdbx_description
1 polymer ?
#
loop_
_entity_poly.entity_id
_entity_poly.type
_entity_poly.pdbx_seq_one_letter_code
_entity_poly.pdbx_strand_id
1 'polypeptide(L)'
;MVRNDEFIRQYQVLHQTGIYGCSSEKLIARILPEVLELRPGSILDYGCGQSRLVDMLQYDEDVQVLRYDPAIAGIDTLPVQHADLVINTDVMEHVPEDDVDDVLAEIRSISDRAIFNIATAPARCVLPNGQNAHCTVQSSDWWRETLQRHFDCVEGLSASRPTKCMFKTWQSQPSKWLLKKWWGARENVRRRTRQLMGTERQHTDRRAV
;
A
#
# COMPACT_ATOMS: atom_id res chain seq x y z
N MET A 1 -2.81 17.99 -13.37
CA MET A 1 -2.30 17.12 -12.30
C MET A 1 -1.54 18.04 -11.35
N VAL A 2 -2.19 18.50 -10.29
CA VAL A 2 -1.54 19.31 -9.27
C VAL A 2 -0.78 18.34 -8.40
N ARG A 3 0.51 18.17 -8.69
CA ARG A 3 1.41 17.42 -7.84
C ARG A 3 2.43 18.39 -7.31
N ASN A 4 2.69 18.31 -6.02
CA ASN A 4 3.72 19.11 -5.41
C ASN A 4 5.10 18.57 -5.82
N ASP A 5 5.61 19.08 -6.94
CA ASP A 5 6.90 18.67 -7.53
C ASP A 5 8.06 18.78 -6.53
N GLU A 6 7.97 19.71 -5.58
CA GLU A 6 8.98 19.85 -4.53
C GLU A 6 8.97 18.65 -3.59
N PHE A 7 7.80 18.20 -3.11
CA PHE A 7 7.71 16.98 -2.31
C PHE A 7 8.20 15.75 -3.07
N ILE A 8 7.82 15.60 -4.35
CA ILE A 8 8.28 14.48 -5.18
C ILE A 8 9.81 14.45 -5.26
N ARG A 9 10.46 15.61 -5.45
CA ARG A 9 11.93 15.70 -5.45
C ARG A 9 12.54 15.23 -4.13
N GLN A 10 11.93 15.53 -2.99
CA GLN A 10 12.41 15.04 -1.69
C GLN A 10 12.37 13.50 -1.60
N TYR A 11 11.29 12.86 -2.10
CA TYR A 11 11.19 11.40 -2.14
C TYR A 11 12.13 10.76 -3.16
N GLN A 12 12.39 11.41 -4.30
CA GLN A 12 13.39 10.94 -5.27
C GLN A 12 14.77 10.78 -4.61
N VAL A 13 15.19 11.76 -3.81
CA VAL A 13 16.44 11.70 -3.04
C VAL A 13 16.42 10.55 -2.02
N LEU A 14 15.30 10.33 -1.34
CA LEU A 14 15.17 9.19 -0.40
C LEU A 14 15.24 7.83 -1.11
N HIS A 15 14.62 7.68 -2.28
CA HIS A 15 14.64 6.43 -3.02
C HIS A 15 16.02 6.07 -3.56
N GLN A 16 16.89 7.06 -3.83
CA GLN A 16 18.28 6.82 -4.22
C GLN A 16 19.09 6.09 -3.13
N THR A 17 18.65 6.14 -1.86
CA THR A 17 19.31 5.39 -0.77
C THR A 17 19.08 3.88 -0.86
N GLY A 18 18.03 3.43 -1.59
CA GLY A 18 17.63 2.03 -1.69
C GLY A 18 17.01 1.42 -0.43
N ILE A 19 16.92 2.16 0.68
CA ILE A 19 16.41 1.66 1.98
C ILE A 19 14.93 2.03 2.18
N TYR A 20 14.47 3.11 1.56
CA TYR A 20 13.11 3.62 1.68
C TYR A 20 12.14 2.93 0.71
N GLY A 21 10.89 2.73 1.13
CA GLY A 21 9.81 2.18 0.28
C GLY A 21 9.66 0.66 0.25
N CYS A 22 10.13 -0.08 1.27
CA CYS A 22 10.10 -1.55 1.32
C CYS A 22 9.11 -2.14 2.36
N SER A 23 8.17 -1.35 2.91
CA SER A 23 7.34 -1.75 4.06
C SER A 23 6.15 -2.64 3.70
N SER A 24 5.61 -2.52 2.48
CA SER A 24 4.28 -3.04 2.16
C SER A 24 4.21 -4.56 2.04
N GLU A 25 5.33 -5.28 1.90
CA GLU A 25 5.40 -6.76 2.01
C GLU A 25 4.77 -7.28 3.32
N LYS A 26 4.82 -6.47 4.40
CA LYS A 26 4.25 -6.82 5.70
C LYS A 26 2.71 -6.83 5.69
N LEU A 27 2.09 -6.26 4.66
CA LEU A 27 0.64 -6.14 4.49
C LEU A 27 0.02 -7.31 3.73
N ILE A 28 0.84 -8.21 3.13
CA ILE A 28 0.34 -9.31 2.28
C ILE A 28 -0.75 -10.15 2.95
N ALA A 29 -0.63 -10.47 4.24
CA ALA A 29 -1.61 -11.29 4.96
C ALA A 29 -2.98 -10.60 5.14
N ARG A 30 -3.05 -9.29 4.92
CA ARG A 30 -4.29 -8.49 4.95
C ARG A 30 -4.83 -8.19 3.56
N ILE A 31 -3.94 -7.98 2.59
CA ILE A 31 -4.30 -7.63 1.21
C ILE A 31 -4.70 -8.86 0.41
N LEU A 32 -3.94 -9.96 0.51
CA LEU A 32 -4.15 -11.16 -0.29
C LEU A 32 -5.57 -11.75 -0.16
N PRO A 33 -6.19 -11.84 1.03
CA PRO A 33 -7.56 -12.32 1.14
C PRO A 33 -8.58 -11.49 0.34
N GLU A 34 -8.38 -10.18 0.29
CA GLU A 34 -9.24 -9.24 -0.46
C GLU A 34 -9.01 -9.38 -1.95
N VAL A 35 -7.75 -9.50 -2.37
CA VAL A 35 -7.37 -9.75 -3.78
C VAL A 35 -7.94 -11.08 -4.28
N LEU A 36 -7.81 -12.16 -3.50
CA LEU A 36 -8.34 -13.48 -3.87
C LEU A 36 -9.88 -13.53 -3.87
N GLU A 37 -10.53 -12.71 -3.04
CA GLU A 37 -11.98 -12.57 -3.08
C GLU A 37 -12.44 -11.89 -4.37
N LEU A 38 -11.79 -10.77 -4.69
CA LEU A 38 -12.12 -9.90 -5.81
C LEU A 38 -11.75 -10.54 -7.16
N ARG A 39 -10.63 -11.27 -7.21
CA ARG A 39 -10.03 -11.86 -8.42
C ARG A 39 -9.87 -10.84 -9.57
N PRO A 40 -9.17 -9.72 -9.36
CA PRO A 40 -8.93 -8.74 -10.42
C PRO A 40 -8.09 -9.35 -11.55
N GLY A 41 -8.35 -8.97 -12.79
CA GLY A 41 -7.50 -9.30 -13.94
C GLY A 41 -6.33 -8.34 -14.10
N SER A 42 -6.42 -7.14 -13.51
CA SER A 42 -5.33 -6.15 -13.47
C SER A 42 -5.22 -5.47 -12.09
N ILE A 43 -3.98 -5.29 -11.62
CA ILE A 43 -3.65 -4.66 -10.34
C ILE A 43 -2.62 -3.56 -10.57
N LEU A 44 -2.92 -2.34 -10.13
CA LEU A 44 -1.96 -1.23 -10.06
C LEU A 44 -1.53 -0.98 -8.61
N ASP A 45 -0.24 -1.04 -8.32
CA ASP A 45 0.34 -0.55 -7.06
C ASP A 45 0.74 0.92 -7.23
N TYR A 46 -0.08 1.79 -6.67
CA TYR A 46 -0.01 3.24 -6.81
C TYR A 46 0.82 3.81 -5.66
N GLY A 47 1.97 4.42 -5.97
CA GLY A 47 2.99 4.82 -5.01
C GLY A 47 3.73 3.60 -4.44
N CYS A 48 4.12 2.67 -5.31
CA CYS A 48 4.62 1.35 -4.88
C CYS A 48 5.97 1.39 -4.15
N GLY A 49 6.71 2.51 -4.22
CA GLY A 49 8.06 2.61 -3.74
C GLY A 49 8.97 1.53 -4.35
N GLN A 50 9.90 1.06 -3.52
CA GLN A 50 10.79 -0.06 -3.86
C GLN A 50 10.11 -1.43 -3.65
N SER A 51 8.82 -1.46 -3.30
CA SER A 51 8.15 -2.67 -2.83
C SER A 51 8.01 -3.75 -3.90
N ARG A 52 8.02 -4.99 -3.42
CA ARG A 52 7.72 -6.21 -4.18
C ARG A 52 6.33 -6.76 -3.86
N LEU A 53 5.48 -5.95 -3.23
CA LEU A 53 4.12 -6.37 -2.82
C LEU A 53 3.39 -7.02 -3.99
N VAL A 54 3.44 -6.40 -5.16
CA VAL A 54 2.76 -6.93 -6.33
C VAL A 54 3.40 -8.19 -6.91
N ASP A 55 4.73 -8.35 -6.84
CA ASP A 55 5.40 -9.61 -7.18
C ASP A 55 4.86 -10.76 -6.31
N MET A 56 4.52 -10.47 -5.04
CA MET A 56 3.94 -11.45 -4.12
C MET A 56 2.44 -11.69 -4.36
N LEU A 57 1.76 -10.78 -5.08
CA LEU A 57 0.35 -10.86 -5.43
C LEU A 57 0.10 -11.50 -6.80
N GLN A 58 1.14 -11.89 -7.53
CA GLN A 58 1.00 -12.69 -8.75
C GLN A 58 0.57 -14.12 -8.38
N TYR A 59 -0.70 -14.26 -7.99
CA TYR A 59 -1.30 -15.54 -7.58
C TYR A 59 -1.77 -16.38 -8.78
N ASP A 60 -1.83 -15.78 -9.97
CA ASP A 60 -2.26 -16.35 -11.23
C ASP A 60 -1.44 -15.70 -12.36
N GLU A 61 -1.08 -16.47 -13.39
CA GLU A 61 -0.22 -16.01 -14.50
C GLU A 61 -0.96 -14.99 -15.40
N ASP A 62 -2.28 -15.05 -15.43
CA ASP A 62 -3.13 -14.19 -16.25
C ASP A 62 -3.38 -12.79 -15.64
N VAL A 63 -2.93 -12.55 -14.40
CA VAL A 63 -3.15 -11.27 -13.73
C VAL A 63 -2.08 -10.27 -14.13
N GLN A 64 -2.50 -9.17 -14.75
CA GLN A 64 -1.61 -8.07 -15.09
C GLN A 64 -1.25 -7.27 -13.85
N VAL A 65 0.03 -7.23 -13.52
CA VAL A 65 0.57 -6.47 -12.39
C VAL A 65 1.32 -5.24 -12.89
N LEU A 66 0.97 -4.08 -12.35
CA LEU A 66 1.49 -2.78 -12.77
C LEU A 66 2.01 -2.00 -11.56
N ARG A 67 3.04 -1.20 -11.79
CA ARG A 67 3.70 -0.38 -10.77
C ARG A 67 3.71 1.06 -11.21
N TYR A 68 3.52 1.94 -10.24
CA TYR A 68 3.59 3.37 -10.45
C TYR A 68 4.11 4.04 -9.18
N ASP A 69 5.11 4.92 -9.32
CA ASP A 69 5.58 5.78 -8.24
C ASP A 69 6.19 7.07 -8.82
N PRO A 70 5.61 8.27 -8.57
CA PRO A 70 6.09 9.52 -9.15
C PRO A 70 7.53 9.88 -8.71
N ALA A 71 8.03 9.29 -7.63
CA ALA A 71 9.36 9.54 -7.11
C ALA A 71 10.42 8.53 -7.58
N ILE A 72 10.07 7.60 -8.50
CA ILE A 72 11.01 6.59 -9.02
C ILE A 72 11.05 6.62 -10.54
N ALA A 73 12.21 7.00 -11.09
CA ALA A 73 12.42 7.05 -12.53
C ALA A 73 12.16 5.69 -13.20
N GLY A 74 11.44 5.71 -14.32
CA GLY A 74 11.08 4.53 -15.11
C GLY A 74 9.72 3.92 -14.74
N ILE A 75 9.16 4.31 -13.60
CA ILE A 75 7.78 4.00 -13.18
C ILE A 75 7.05 5.26 -12.68
N ASP A 76 7.58 6.44 -12.99
CA ASP A 76 7.08 7.77 -12.63
C ASP A 76 5.95 8.27 -13.52
N THR A 77 5.58 7.47 -14.53
CA THR A 77 4.43 7.70 -15.39
C THR A 77 3.39 6.61 -15.16
N LEU A 78 2.12 7.00 -15.05
CA LEU A 78 1.01 6.05 -14.92
C LEU A 78 1.00 5.09 -16.13
N PRO A 79 1.10 3.76 -15.92
CA PRO A 79 1.24 2.82 -17.02
C PRO A 79 -0.09 2.45 -17.68
N VAL A 80 -1.23 2.82 -17.07
CA VAL A 80 -2.58 2.48 -17.52
C VAL A 80 -3.58 3.58 -17.23
N GLN A 81 -4.67 3.58 -18.00
CA GLN A 81 -5.84 4.43 -17.76
C GLN A 81 -6.88 3.76 -16.85
N HIS A 82 -6.90 2.42 -16.80
CA HIS A 82 -7.85 1.65 -15.99
C HIS A 82 -7.17 0.40 -15.42
N ALA A 83 -7.54 0.01 -14.20
CA ALA A 83 -7.18 -1.27 -13.58
C ALA A 83 -8.36 -1.82 -12.77
N ASP A 84 -8.48 -3.14 -12.66
CA ASP A 84 -9.56 -3.77 -11.88
C ASP A 84 -9.41 -3.58 -10.37
N LEU A 85 -8.19 -3.32 -9.91
CA LEU A 85 -7.86 -3.02 -8.53
C LEU A 85 -6.67 -2.05 -8.45
N VAL A 86 -6.80 -1.00 -7.63
CA VAL A 86 -5.67 -0.20 -7.16
C VAL A 86 -5.28 -0.60 -5.74
N ILE A 87 -3.99 -0.76 -5.49
CA ILE A 87 -3.42 -0.92 -4.16
C ILE A 87 -2.64 0.35 -3.85
N ASN A 88 -2.97 1.00 -2.72
CA ASN A 88 -2.31 2.22 -2.28
C ASN A 88 -1.94 2.07 -0.80
N THR A 89 -0.65 1.86 -0.53
CA THR A 89 -0.19 1.52 0.82
C THR A 89 0.99 2.37 1.25
N ASP A 90 0.84 3.06 2.38
CA ASP A 90 1.82 4.01 2.90
C ASP A 90 2.11 5.13 1.87
N VAL A 91 1.05 5.80 1.36
CA VAL A 91 1.13 6.82 0.30
C VAL A 91 0.31 8.06 0.64
N MET A 92 -0.98 7.93 0.95
CA MET A 92 -1.84 9.11 1.16
C MET A 92 -1.38 10.01 2.32
N GLU A 93 -0.71 9.46 3.34
CA GLU A 93 -0.12 10.27 4.42
C GLU A 93 1.05 11.17 3.97
N HIS A 94 1.61 10.90 2.78
CA HIS A 94 2.68 11.65 2.12
C HIS A 94 2.17 12.69 1.11
N VAL A 95 0.86 12.73 0.87
CA VAL A 95 0.21 13.71 0.00
C VAL A 95 -0.20 14.92 0.84
N PRO A 96 0.20 16.15 0.50
CA PRO A 96 -0.26 17.36 1.20
C PRO A 96 -1.79 17.42 1.27
N GLU A 97 -2.35 17.90 2.38
CA GLU A 97 -3.80 17.85 2.63
C GLU A 97 -4.62 18.49 1.48
N ASP A 98 -4.13 19.60 0.92
CA ASP A 98 -4.76 20.31 -0.20
C ASP A 98 -4.78 19.50 -1.51
N ASP A 99 -3.85 18.54 -1.67
CA ASP A 99 -3.71 17.69 -2.86
C ASP A 99 -4.42 16.33 -2.68
N VAL A 100 -4.91 16.00 -1.48
CA VAL A 100 -5.50 14.68 -1.16
C VAL A 100 -6.69 14.37 -2.05
N ASP A 101 -7.61 15.32 -2.22
CA ASP A 101 -8.82 15.12 -3.03
C ASP A 101 -8.48 14.89 -4.51
N ASP A 102 -7.48 15.58 -5.05
CA ASP A 102 -7.04 15.40 -6.44
C ASP A 102 -6.41 14.02 -6.66
N VAL A 103 -5.58 13.55 -5.73
CA VAL A 103 -4.96 12.20 -5.81
C VAL A 103 -6.02 11.11 -5.68
N LEU A 104 -7.00 11.27 -4.80
CA LEU A 104 -8.11 10.31 -4.68
C LEU A 104 -8.99 10.27 -5.92
N ALA A 105 -9.25 11.43 -6.54
CA ALA A 105 -9.97 11.50 -7.80
C ALA A 105 -9.21 10.80 -8.94
N GLU A 106 -7.89 10.93 -8.99
CA GLU A 106 -7.04 10.20 -9.94
C GLU A 106 -7.12 8.68 -9.72
N ILE A 107 -6.93 8.22 -8.47
CA ILE A 107 -7.07 6.78 -8.13
C ILE A 107 -8.46 6.27 -8.51
N ARG A 108 -9.50 7.04 -8.18
CA ARG A 108 -10.89 6.73 -8.50
C ARG A 108 -11.15 6.65 -10.01
N SER A 109 -10.48 7.49 -10.81
CA SER A 109 -10.59 7.46 -12.27
C SER A 109 -9.96 6.20 -12.88
N ILE A 110 -8.95 5.63 -12.22
CA ILE A 110 -8.28 4.39 -12.64
C ILE A 110 -9.11 3.16 -12.24
N SER A 111 -9.75 3.18 -11.07
CA SER A 111 -10.55 2.06 -10.58
C SER A 111 -11.62 2.46 -9.57
N ASP A 112 -12.78 1.81 -9.67
CA ASP A 112 -13.80 1.83 -8.60
C ASP A 112 -13.34 1.05 -7.35
N ARG A 113 -12.34 0.18 -7.50
CA ARG A 113 -11.90 -0.77 -6.48
C ARG A 113 -10.48 -0.45 -6.06
N ALA A 114 -10.32 -0.05 -4.81
CA ALA A 114 -9.05 0.31 -4.22
C ALA A 114 -8.91 -0.28 -2.81
N ILE A 115 -7.69 -0.67 -2.43
CA ILE A 115 -7.29 -0.96 -1.05
C ILE A 115 -6.37 0.15 -0.58
N PHE A 116 -6.69 0.74 0.57
CA PHE A 116 -5.88 1.76 1.22
C PHE A 116 -5.29 1.23 2.53
N ASN A 117 -4.02 1.55 2.79
CA ASN A 117 -3.39 1.44 4.11
C ASN A 117 -2.64 2.73 4.39
N ILE A 118 -3.10 3.51 5.38
CA ILE A 118 -2.67 4.90 5.57
C ILE A 118 -2.20 5.09 7.01
N ALA A 119 -1.08 5.77 7.23
CA ALA A 119 -0.64 6.19 8.56
C ALA A 119 -1.57 7.25 9.15
N THR A 120 -1.82 7.13 10.44
CA THR A 120 -2.54 8.14 11.24
C THR A 120 -1.65 8.76 12.32
N ALA A 121 -0.33 8.60 12.20
CA ALA A 121 0.67 9.16 13.11
C ALA A 121 1.90 9.63 12.33
N PRO A 122 2.73 10.54 12.89
CA PRO A 122 3.93 11.03 12.22
C PRO A 122 4.89 9.93 11.79
N ALA A 123 5.61 10.17 10.69
CA ALA A 123 6.64 9.26 10.21
C ALA A 123 7.84 9.25 11.17
N ARG A 124 8.57 8.14 11.18
CA ARG A 124 9.95 8.12 11.69
C ARG A 124 10.93 8.76 10.70
N CYS A 125 10.55 8.83 9.43
CA CYS A 125 11.38 9.40 8.37
C CYS A 125 11.22 10.92 8.35
N VAL A 126 12.34 11.62 8.23
CA VAL A 126 12.42 13.07 8.02
C VAL A 126 12.97 13.26 6.60
N LEU A 127 12.34 14.11 5.83
CA LEU A 127 12.74 14.45 4.46
C LEU A 127 14.04 15.27 4.48
N PRO A 128 14.80 15.33 3.36
CA PRO A 128 16.02 16.13 3.27
C PRO A 128 15.81 17.62 3.61
N ASN A 129 14.63 18.17 3.34
CA ASN A 129 14.25 19.54 3.71
C ASN A 129 13.91 19.74 5.21
N GLY A 130 14.03 18.71 6.04
CA GLY A 130 13.79 18.76 7.49
C GLY A 130 12.33 18.56 7.91
N GLN A 131 11.40 18.43 6.97
CA GLN A 131 9.99 18.15 7.28
C GLN A 131 9.74 16.67 7.59
N ASN A 132 8.68 16.38 8.35
CA ASN A 132 8.26 14.99 8.55
C ASN A 132 7.75 14.41 7.23
N ALA A 133 8.10 13.16 6.92
CA ALA A 133 7.64 12.53 5.68
C ALA A 133 6.12 12.34 5.64
N HIS A 134 5.41 12.22 6.77
CA HIS A 134 3.95 12.25 6.77
C HIS A 134 3.50 13.71 6.90
N CYS A 135 3.18 14.36 5.79
CA CYS A 135 2.72 15.75 5.78
C CYS A 135 1.23 15.86 6.12
N THR A 136 0.45 14.81 5.88
CA THR A 136 -0.98 14.73 6.26
C THR A 136 -1.17 13.66 7.32
N VAL A 137 -1.33 14.09 8.58
CA VAL A 137 -1.56 13.20 9.72
C VAL A 137 -2.96 13.41 10.25
N GLN A 138 -3.89 12.60 9.75
CA GLN A 138 -5.31 12.69 10.07
C GLN A 138 -5.84 11.40 10.73
N SER A 139 -7.00 11.51 11.39
CA SER A 139 -7.63 10.38 12.08
C SER A 139 -8.17 9.33 11.11
N SER A 140 -8.45 8.12 11.61
CA SER A 140 -9.09 7.08 10.79
C SER A 140 -10.48 7.50 10.29
N ASP A 141 -11.21 8.30 11.07
CA ASP A 141 -12.55 8.76 10.69
C ASP A 141 -12.46 9.82 9.59
N TRP A 142 -11.50 10.75 9.69
CA TRP A 142 -11.22 11.71 8.63
C TRP A 142 -10.87 11.02 7.31
N TRP A 143 -9.99 10.01 7.34
CA TRP A 143 -9.67 9.24 6.13
C TRP A 143 -10.88 8.51 5.56
N ARG A 144 -11.74 7.94 6.41
CA ARG A 144 -12.98 7.29 5.96
C ARG A 144 -13.89 8.29 5.26
N GLU A 145 -14.16 9.43 5.90
CA GLU A 145 -15.03 10.49 5.35
C GLU A 145 -14.47 11.04 4.05
N THR A 146 -13.15 11.27 3.99
CA THR A 146 -12.48 11.72 2.77
C THR A 146 -12.59 10.69 1.65
N LEU A 147 -12.37 9.40 1.90
CA LEU A 147 -12.57 8.35 0.90
C LEU A 147 -14.03 8.26 0.42
N GLN A 148 -15.00 8.45 1.32
CA GLN A 148 -16.43 8.41 0.99
C GLN A 148 -16.88 9.54 0.06
N ARG A 149 -16.09 10.61 -0.08
CA ARG A 149 -16.35 11.66 -1.08
C ARG A 149 -16.03 11.21 -2.51
N HIS A 150 -15.21 10.17 -2.68
CA HIS A 150 -14.73 9.70 -3.98
C HIS A 150 -15.23 8.31 -4.36
N PHE A 151 -15.50 7.46 -3.38
CA PHE A 151 -15.92 6.07 -3.59
C PHE A 151 -17.31 5.79 -3.01
N ASP A 152 -18.15 5.12 -3.79
CA ASP A 152 -19.52 4.76 -3.39
C ASP A 152 -19.57 3.80 -2.20
N CYS A 153 -18.48 3.08 -1.94
CA CYS A 153 -18.34 2.16 -0.83
C CYS A 153 -16.97 2.36 -0.17
N VAL A 154 -16.94 2.35 1.17
CA VAL A 154 -15.71 2.36 1.98
C VAL A 154 -15.88 1.41 3.18
N GLU A 155 -15.39 0.18 3.05
CA GLU A 155 -15.39 -0.84 4.10
C GLU A 155 -14.05 -0.79 4.87
N GLY A 156 -14.10 -0.77 6.20
CA GLY A 156 -12.89 -0.79 7.02
C GLY A 156 -12.28 -2.18 7.13
N LEU A 157 -10.95 -2.27 7.05
CA LEU A 157 -10.18 -3.50 7.25
C LEU A 157 -9.38 -3.42 8.55
N SER A 158 -9.03 -4.58 9.12
CA SER A 158 -8.21 -4.64 10.34
C SER A 158 -6.78 -4.20 10.06
N ALA A 159 -6.41 -3.01 10.54
CA ALA A 159 -5.06 -2.47 10.42
C ALA A 159 -4.02 -3.30 11.18
N SER A 160 -2.74 -3.09 10.85
CA SER A 160 -1.62 -3.78 11.53
C SER A 160 -1.23 -3.18 12.87
N ARG A 161 -1.56 -1.91 13.08
CA ARG A 161 -1.20 -1.09 14.24
C ARG A 161 -2.32 -0.07 14.47
N PRO A 162 -2.48 0.46 15.69
CA PRO A 162 -3.45 1.53 15.96
C PRO A 162 -3.12 2.84 15.23
N THR A 163 -1.85 3.03 14.84
CA THR A 163 -1.38 4.21 14.08
C THR A 163 -1.53 4.05 12.56
N LYS A 164 -2.37 3.12 12.12
CA LYS A 164 -2.67 2.83 10.73
C LYS A 164 -4.17 2.60 10.61
N CYS A 165 -4.78 3.06 9.53
CA CYS A 165 -6.12 2.66 9.12
C CYS A 165 -6.03 1.90 7.79
N MET A 166 -6.97 0.99 7.56
CA MET A 166 -7.07 0.27 6.29
C MET A 166 -8.51 0.29 5.81
N PHE A 167 -8.68 0.46 4.50
CA PHE A 167 -9.98 0.50 3.85
C PHE A 167 -9.94 -0.26 2.54
N LYS A 168 -11.11 -0.67 2.08
CA LYS A 168 -11.35 -1.07 0.71
C LYS A 168 -12.62 -0.45 0.18
N THR A 169 -12.75 -0.33 -1.14
CA THR A 169 -13.85 0.41 -1.75
C THR A 169 -14.95 -0.45 -2.37
N TRP A 170 -15.06 -1.72 -1.94
CA TRP A 170 -16.14 -2.62 -2.33
C TRP A 170 -16.61 -3.45 -1.13
N GLN A 171 -17.85 -3.92 -1.20
CA GLN A 171 -18.42 -4.76 -0.17
C GLN A 171 -17.92 -6.21 -0.28
N SER A 172 -17.52 -6.79 0.84
CA SER A 172 -17.27 -8.24 0.93
C SER A 172 -18.52 -9.06 0.58
N GLN A 173 -18.36 -10.18 -0.12
CA GLN A 173 -19.43 -11.16 -0.29
C GLN A 173 -19.55 -12.05 0.97
N PRO A 174 -20.74 -12.19 1.59
CA PRO A 174 -20.91 -12.94 2.84
C PRO A 174 -20.37 -14.38 2.79
N SER A 175 -20.53 -15.07 1.66
CA SER A 175 -20.08 -16.46 1.47
C SER A 175 -18.55 -16.61 1.42
N LYS A 176 -17.80 -15.55 1.10
CA LYS A 176 -16.34 -15.59 0.96
C LYS A 176 -15.60 -15.21 2.25
N TRP A 177 -16.30 -14.77 3.29
CA TRP A 177 -15.70 -14.36 4.57
C TRP A 177 -14.92 -15.49 5.29
N LEU A 178 -15.44 -16.72 5.29
CA LEU A 178 -14.74 -17.87 5.89
C LEU A 178 -13.43 -18.17 5.17
N LEU A 179 -13.44 -18.09 3.83
CA LEU A 179 -12.24 -18.27 3.01
C LEU A 179 -11.21 -17.19 3.36
N LYS A 180 -11.62 -15.92 3.48
CA LYS A 180 -10.71 -14.84 3.86
C LYS A 180 -10.00 -15.10 5.18
N LYS A 181 -10.74 -15.54 6.21
CA LYS A 181 -10.16 -15.89 7.52
C LYS A 181 -9.10 -16.98 7.39
N TRP A 182 -9.37 -18.00 6.58
CA TRP A 182 -8.43 -19.09 6.34
C TRP A 182 -7.17 -18.62 5.62
N TRP A 183 -7.31 -17.87 4.52
CA TRP A 183 -6.17 -17.32 3.77
C TRP A 183 -5.30 -16.39 4.63
N GLY A 184 -5.93 -15.49 5.38
CA GLY A 184 -5.23 -14.58 6.29
C GLY A 184 -4.48 -15.33 7.39
N ALA A 185 -5.08 -16.38 7.98
CA ALA A 185 -4.40 -17.22 8.97
C ALA A 185 -3.20 -17.96 8.36
N ARG A 186 -3.37 -18.56 7.18
CA ARG A 186 -2.32 -19.28 6.45
C ARG A 186 -1.12 -18.39 6.16
N GLU A 187 -1.36 -17.16 5.67
CA GLU A 187 -0.26 -16.26 5.32
C GLU A 187 0.44 -15.69 6.56
N ASN A 188 -0.30 -15.46 7.66
CA ASN A 188 0.31 -15.10 8.94
C ASN A 188 1.23 -16.20 9.48
N VAL A 189 0.85 -17.47 9.36
CA VAL A 189 1.71 -18.61 9.73
C VAL A 189 2.96 -18.61 8.85
N ARG A 190 2.80 -18.58 7.52
CA ARG A 190 3.93 -18.55 6.57
C ARG A 190 4.91 -17.41 6.86
N ARG A 191 4.41 -16.21 7.16
CA ARG A 191 5.24 -15.05 7.49
C ARG A 191 6.01 -15.26 8.80
N ARG A 192 5.37 -15.79 9.85
CA ARG A 192 6.03 -16.10 11.12
C ARG A 192 7.11 -17.16 10.95
N THR A 193 6.84 -18.21 10.16
CA THR A 193 7.83 -19.25 9.86
C THR A 193 9.03 -18.68 9.10
N ARG A 194 8.80 -17.82 8.09
CA ARG A 194 9.89 -17.12 7.37
C ARG A 194 10.72 -16.23 8.31
N GLN A 195 10.09 -15.52 9.24
CA GLN A 195 10.79 -14.72 10.24
C GLN A 195 11.67 -15.59 11.15
N LEU A 196 11.15 -16.70 11.68
CA LEU A 196 11.92 -17.62 12.53
C LEU A 196 13.11 -18.22 11.78
N MET A 197 12.90 -18.75 10.57
CA MET A 197 13.98 -19.33 9.76
C MET A 197 15.00 -18.30 9.26
N GLY A 198 14.58 -17.06 8.99
CA GLY A 198 15.50 -15.95 8.67
C GLY A 198 16.33 -15.51 9.87
N THR A 199 15.77 -15.59 11.08
CA THR A 199 16.47 -15.27 12.33
C THR A 199 17.49 -16.37 12.68
N GLU A 200 17.18 -17.64 12.42
CA GLU A 200 18.13 -18.75 12.59
C GLU A 200 19.37 -18.63 11.70
N ARG A 201 19.21 -18.24 10.42
CA ARG A 201 20.35 -18.02 9.51
C ARG A 201 21.26 -16.86 9.94
N GLN A 202 20.68 -15.76 10.46
CA GLN A 202 21.48 -14.66 11.01
C GLN A 202 22.21 -15.04 12.31
N HIS A 203 21.70 -16.01 13.05
CA HIS A 203 22.31 -16.48 14.30
C HIS A 203 23.44 -17.49 14.09
N THR A 204 23.41 -18.26 12.99
CA THR A 204 24.49 -19.17 12.57
C THR A 204 25.70 -18.43 12.02
N ASP A 205 25.50 -17.36 11.25
CA ASP A 205 26.61 -16.56 10.69
C ASP A 205 27.36 -15.73 11.76
N ARG A 206 26.70 -15.38 12.87
CA ARG A 206 27.33 -14.65 13.98
C ARG A 206 28.12 -15.53 14.97
N ARG A 207 28.07 -16.85 14.83
CA ARG A 207 28.86 -17.80 15.64
C ARG A 207 30.08 -18.34 14.89
N ALA A 208 30.31 -17.90 13.65
CA ALA A 208 31.40 -18.35 12.79
C ALA A 208 32.53 -17.29 12.64
N VAL A 209 32.69 -16.39 13.62
CA VAL A 209 33.83 -15.46 13.73
C VAL A 209 34.49 -15.63 15.08
#